data_AF-A0AAE3CZ30-F1
#
_entry.id   AF-A0AAE3CZ30-F1
#
_cell.length_a   1.000
_cell.length_b   1.000
_cell.length_c   1.000
_cell.angle_alpha   90.00
_cell.angle_beta   90.00
_cell.angle_gamma   90.00
#
_symmetry.space_group_name_H-M   'P 1'
#
loop_
_entity.id
_entity.type
_entity.pdbx_description
1 polymer ?
#
loop_
_entity_poly.entity_id
_entity_poly.type
_entity_poly.pdbx_seq_one_letter_code
_entity_poly.pdbx_strand_id
1 'polypeptide(L)'
;SYFASYSDSNKRYANNVNYSRHVDSNTNYNLTASTQDGLSEGMVSTYVSHSADAGQVQVTGSLSDSMTSLSMTMSGSVTATQHGISAHRLTYRDQSRLVVDVPNAQGVMIENGHATTNSRGLATISNVPTYYNMEYKVDVNNLPDTVNIDDNVLASTLTDGAIGYAKMDADIGKSLITRIKLANGQYP
;
A
#
# COMPACT_ATOMS: atom_id res chain seq x y z
N SER A 1 10.06 3.63 -24.25
CA SER A 1 11.29 3.14 -24.87
C SER A 1 10.94 2.43 -26.17
N TYR A 2 11.86 2.41 -27.12
CA TYR A 2 11.73 1.71 -28.39
C TYR A 2 13.01 0.92 -28.66
N PHE A 3 12.86 -0.30 -29.17
CA PHE A 3 13.96 -1.19 -29.51
C PHE A 3 13.62 -1.96 -30.79
N ALA A 4 14.60 -2.12 -31.67
CA ALA A 4 14.50 -2.95 -32.87
C ALA A 4 15.73 -3.84 -33.01
N SER A 5 15.53 -5.07 -33.44
CA SER A 5 16.61 -6.03 -33.69
C SER A 5 16.39 -6.82 -34.97
N TYR A 6 17.50 -7.24 -35.57
CA TYR A 6 17.54 -8.02 -36.81
C TYR A 6 18.36 -9.29 -36.59
N SER A 7 17.83 -10.43 -37.03
CA SER A 7 18.53 -11.71 -36.99
C SER A 7 18.79 -12.21 -38.41
N ASP A 8 20.08 -12.26 -38.78
CA ASP A 8 20.55 -12.68 -40.11
C ASP A 8 20.28 -14.17 -40.37
N SER A 9 20.42 -15.02 -39.34
CA SER A 9 20.24 -16.48 -39.44
C SER A 9 18.82 -16.89 -39.86
N ASN A 10 17.79 -16.12 -39.47
CA ASN A 10 16.39 -16.41 -39.79
C ASN A 10 15.72 -15.31 -40.61
N LYS A 11 16.47 -14.28 -41.05
CA LYS A 11 15.97 -13.07 -41.75
C LYS A 11 14.77 -12.40 -41.05
N ARG A 12 14.74 -12.40 -39.72
CA ARG A 12 13.62 -11.86 -38.92
C ARG A 12 13.91 -10.45 -38.42
N TYR A 13 12.91 -9.58 -38.55
CA TYR A 13 12.87 -8.25 -37.94
C TYR A 13 11.96 -8.27 -36.73
N ALA A 14 12.43 -7.73 -35.61
CA ALA A 14 11.62 -7.54 -34.41
C ALA A 14 11.60 -6.05 -34.05
N ASN A 15 10.41 -5.50 -33.82
CA ASN A 15 10.21 -4.15 -33.29
C ASN A 15 9.49 -4.26 -31.95
N ASN A 16 9.90 -3.48 -30.96
CA ASN A 16 9.27 -3.40 -29.65
C ASN A 16 9.14 -1.94 -29.24
N VAL A 17 7.91 -1.53 -28.92
CA VAL A 17 7.57 -0.24 -28.34
C VAL A 17 7.03 -0.52 -26.95
N ASN A 18 7.63 0.10 -25.95
CA ASN A 18 7.23 -0.04 -24.56
C ASN A 18 6.93 1.34 -23.98
N TYR A 19 5.77 1.51 -23.38
CA TYR A 19 5.35 2.74 -22.71
C TYR A 19 4.96 2.42 -21.27
N SER A 20 5.68 2.98 -20.32
CA SER A 20 5.45 2.77 -18.90
C SER A 20 5.37 4.09 -18.16
N ARG A 21 4.43 4.21 -17.23
CA ARG A 21 4.27 5.40 -16.40
C ARG A 21 3.66 5.05 -15.05
N HIS A 22 4.11 5.78 -14.04
CA HIS A 22 3.51 5.77 -12.71
C HIS A 22 2.32 6.75 -12.70
N VAL A 23 1.14 6.27 -12.31
CA VAL A 23 -0.04 7.13 -12.11
C VAL A 23 0.11 7.90 -10.80
N ASP A 24 0.59 7.19 -9.77
CA ASP A 24 0.87 7.69 -8.42
C ASP A 24 2.06 6.87 -7.84
N SER A 25 2.36 7.05 -6.55
CA SER A 25 3.44 6.32 -5.86
C SER A 25 3.21 4.81 -5.72
N ASN A 26 1.98 4.36 -5.90
CA ASN A 26 1.52 3.01 -5.60
C ASN A 26 1.05 2.25 -6.85
N THR A 27 0.83 2.96 -7.95
CA THR A 27 0.24 2.45 -9.20
C THR A 27 1.17 2.69 -10.38
N ASN A 28 1.57 1.60 -11.04
CA ASN A 28 2.34 1.65 -12.28
C ASN A 28 1.60 0.91 -13.39
N TYR A 29 1.69 1.44 -14.61
CA TYR A 29 1.20 0.76 -15.80
C TYR A 29 2.27 0.69 -16.88
N ASN A 30 2.21 -0.37 -17.66
CA ASN A 30 3.05 -0.62 -18.80
C ASN A 30 2.20 -1.16 -19.95
N LEU A 31 2.39 -0.58 -21.13
CA LEU A 31 1.86 -1.04 -22.39
C LEU A 31 3.03 -1.35 -23.32
N THR A 32 3.11 -2.59 -23.77
CA THR A 32 4.12 -3.03 -24.73
C THR A 32 3.43 -3.48 -26.02
N ALA A 33 3.93 -3.03 -27.15
CA ALA A 33 3.53 -3.49 -28.47
C ALA A 33 4.77 -3.98 -29.21
N SER A 34 4.71 -5.19 -29.76
CA SER A 34 5.81 -5.78 -30.51
C SER A 34 5.33 -6.45 -31.78
N THR A 35 6.19 -6.45 -32.79
CA THR A 35 5.94 -7.12 -34.06
C THR A 35 7.15 -7.94 -34.44
N GLN A 36 6.95 -9.14 -34.97
CA GLN A 36 8.01 -9.99 -35.50
C GLN A 36 7.76 -10.29 -36.99
N ASP A 37 8.83 -10.67 -37.68
CA ASP A 37 8.82 -11.19 -39.06
C ASP A 37 8.21 -10.25 -40.11
N GLY A 38 8.51 -8.95 -40.01
CA GLY A 38 8.05 -7.98 -41.01
C GLY A 38 6.57 -7.59 -40.86
N LEU A 39 6.09 -7.50 -39.61
CA LEU A 39 4.73 -7.10 -39.20
C LEU A 39 3.66 -8.19 -39.29
N SER A 40 4.04 -9.44 -39.61
CA SER A 40 3.10 -10.56 -39.75
C SER A 40 2.66 -11.17 -38.42
N GLU A 41 3.51 -11.08 -37.38
CA GLU A 41 3.18 -11.57 -36.03
C GLU A 41 3.16 -10.39 -35.06
N GLY A 42 1.96 -9.98 -34.65
CA GLY A 42 1.74 -8.88 -33.71
C GLY A 42 1.49 -9.37 -32.29
N MET A 43 2.03 -8.67 -31.30
CA MET A 43 1.70 -8.88 -29.89
C MET A 43 1.54 -7.54 -29.17
N VAL A 44 0.46 -7.41 -28.40
CA VAL A 44 0.23 -6.29 -27.49
C VAL A 44 0.09 -6.87 -26.09
N SER A 45 0.85 -6.36 -25.13
CA SER A 45 0.72 -6.71 -23.73
C SER A 45 0.51 -5.48 -22.86
N THR A 46 -0.31 -5.65 -21.83
CA THR A 46 -0.63 -4.66 -20.83
C THR A 46 -0.26 -5.21 -19.47
N TYR A 47 0.27 -4.36 -18.61
CA TYR A 47 0.58 -4.68 -17.23
C TYR A 47 0.18 -3.49 -16.37
N VAL A 48 -0.57 -3.76 -15.31
CA VAL A 48 -0.95 -2.78 -14.30
C VAL A 48 -0.67 -3.39 -12.94
N SER A 49 0.04 -2.67 -12.08
CA SER A 49 0.23 -3.03 -10.69
C SER A 49 -0.18 -1.91 -9.76
N HIS A 50 -0.85 -2.28 -8.68
CA HIS A 50 -1.30 -1.36 -7.63
C HIS A 50 -0.94 -1.95 -6.27
N SER A 51 -0.26 -1.15 -5.44
CA SER A 51 0.17 -1.54 -4.09
C SER A 51 -0.65 -0.78 -3.06
N ALA A 52 -1.58 -1.46 -2.40
CA ALA A 52 -2.37 -0.92 -1.30
C ALA A 52 -1.79 -1.34 0.06
N ASP A 53 -2.37 -0.82 1.13
CA ASP A 53 -1.96 -1.16 2.50
C ASP A 53 -2.26 -2.62 2.81
N ALA A 54 -3.38 -3.14 2.30
CA ALA A 54 -3.82 -4.52 2.47
C ALA A 54 -3.07 -5.54 1.58
N GLY A 55 -2.22 -5.09 0.66
CA GLY A 55 -1.53 -5.97 -0.29
C GLY A 55 -1.31 -5.35 -1.66
N GLN A 56 -0.83 -6.15 -2.61
CA GLN A 56 -0.57 -5.75 -3.98
C GLN A 56 -1.46 -6.54 -4.95
N VAL A 57 -1.94 -5.86 -5.98
CA VAL A 57 -2.69 -6.45 -7.09
C VAL A 57 -1.94 -6.18 -8.38
N GLN A 58 -1.82 -7.19 -9.23
CA GLN A 58 -1.19 -7.11 -10.53
C GLN A 58 -2.12 -7.73 -11.58
N VAL A 59 -2.31 -7.04 -12.68
CA VAL A 59 -3.13 -7.48 -13.81
C VAL A 59 -2.27 -7.43 -15.06
N THR A 60 -2.20 -8.55 -15.78
CA THR A 60 -1.46 -8.65 -17.04
C THR A 60 -2.40 -9.16 -18.12
N GLY A 61 -2.47 -8.45 -19.24
CA GLY A 61 -3.16 -8.88 -20.44
C GLY A 61 -2.16 -9.07 -21.58
N SER A 62 -2.40 -10.04 -22.46
CA SER A 62 -1.67 -10.12 -23.71
C SER A 62 -2.56 -10.60 -24.84
N LEU A 63 -2.39 -10.00 -26.01
CA LEU A 63 -3.10 -10.29 -27.24
C LEU A 63 -2.06 -10.50 -28.33
N SER A 64 -2.14 -11.62 -29.03
CA SER A 64 -1.33 -11.96 -30.19
C SER A 64 -2.18 -12.70 -31.21
N ASP A 65 -1.65 -12.91 -32.42
CA ASP A 65 -2.40 -13.57 -33.50
C ASP A 65 -2.83 -15.01 -33.18
N SER A 66 -2.13 -15.68 -32.26
CA SER A 66 -2.44 -17.08 -31.87
C SER A 66 -2.98 -17.22 -30.45
N MET A 67 -2.80 -16.22 -29.58
CA MET A 67 -3.13 -16.36 -28.17
C MET A 67 -3.59 -15.04 -27.55
N THR A 68 -4.72 -15.10 -26.85
CA THR A 68 -5.22 -14.06 -25.95
C THR A 68 -5.17 -14.58 -24.52
N SER A 69 -4.53 -13.84 -23.62
CA SER A 69 -4.49 -14.20 -22.20
C SER A 69 -4.77 -13.00 -21.31
N LEU A 70 -5.40 -13.28 -20.17
CA LEU A 70 -5.63 -12.32 -19.11
C LEU A 70 -5.29 -13.03 -17.79
N SER A 71 -4.49 -12.39 -16.95
CA SER A 71 -4.03 -12.94 -15.68
C SER A 71 -4.10 -11.87 -14.60
N MET A 72 -4.54 -12.27 -13.41
CA MET A 72 -4.57 -11.43 -12.22
C MET A 72 -3.85 -12.14 -11.09
N THR A 73 -3.01 -11.42 -10.35
CA THR A 73 -2.29 -11.92 -9.20
C THR A 73 -2.49 -10.95 -8.05
N MET A 74 -2.83 -11.49 -6.88
CA MET A 74 -3.00 -10.71 -5.65
C MET A 74 -2.07 -11.31 -4.60
N SER A 75 -1.32 -10.46 -3.90
CA SER A 75 -0.40 -10.86 -2.84
C SER A 75 -0.59 -9.97 -1.63
N GLY A 76 -0.49 -10.56 -0.44
CA GLY A 76 -0.72 -9.85 0.81
C GLY A 76 -0.58 -10.80 1.98
N SER A 77 -0.84 -10.30 3.17
CA SER A 77 -0.82 -11.08 4.39
C SER A 77 -1.95 -10.64 5.30
N VAL A 78 -2.38 -11.55 6.15
CA VAL A 78 -3.44 -11.29 7.13
C VAL A 78 -2.91 -11.69 8.48
N THR A 79 -3.01 -10.78 9.44
CA THR A 79 -2.70 -11.04 10.84
C THR A 79 -4.01 -11.10 11.62
N ALA A 80 -4.23 -12.23 12.30
CA ALA A 80 -5.36 -12.43 13.19
C ALA A 80 -4.85 -12.46 14.64
N THR A 81 -5.48 -11.66 15.50
CA THR A 81 -5.18 -11.57 16.93
C THR A 81 -6.47 -11.65 17.74
N GLN A 82 -6.36 -11.71 19.06
CA GLN A 82 -7.53 -11.64 19.96
C GLN A 82 -8.31 -10.31 19.84
N HIS A 83 -7.67 -9.24 19.37
CA HIS A 83 -8.29 -7.92 19.19
C HIS A 83 -8.99 -7.79 17.83
N GLY A 84 -8.70 -8.69 16.89
CA GLY A 84 -9.33 -8.73 15.56
C GLY A 84 -8.36 -9.11 14.45
N ILE A 85 -8.77 -8.81 13.21
CA ILE A 85 -8.05 -9.19 11.99
C ILE A 85 -7.67 -7.93 11.23
N SER A 86 -6.46 -7.90 10.69
CA SER A 86 -5.95 -6.83 9.84
C SER A 86 -5.22 -7.41 8.65
N ALA A 87 -5.56 -6.92 7.45
CA ALA A 87 -4.86 -7.26 6.21
C ALA A 87 -3.76 -6.23 5.96
N HIS A 88 -2.61 -6.70 5.50
CA HIS A 88 -1.44 -5.87 5.28
C HIS A 88 -0.59 -6.41 4.13
N ARG A 89 0.42 -5.64 3.72
CA ARG A 89 1.41 -6.08 2.72
C ARG A 89 2.08 -7.39 3.10
N LEU A 90 2.60 -8.09 2.10
CA LEU A 90 3.24 -9.38 2.26
C LEU A 90 4.33 -9.31 3.36
N THR A 91 4.20 -10.17 4.37
CA THR A 91 5.24 -10.34 5.38
C THR A 91 6.21 -11.42 4.94
N TYR A 92 7.49 -11.08 4.85
CA TYR A 92 8.51 -12.05 4.48
C TYR A 92 8.76 -13.05 5.61
N ARG A 93 9.38 -14.17 5.26
CA ARG A 93 9.70 -15.20 6.23
C ARG A 93 10.63 -14.65 7.32
N ASP A 94 10.37 -15.05 8.56
CA ASP A 94 11.11 -14.66 9.76
C ASP A 94 11.03 -13.15 10.11
N GLN A 95 10.29 -12.36 9.33
CA GLN A 95 10.03 -10.96 9.63
C GLN A 95 8.93 -10.79 10.68
N SER A 96 9.06 -9.72 11.45
CA SER A 96 8.11 -9.35 12.48
C SER A 96 7.06 -8.39 11.96
N ARG A 97 5.94 -8.33 12.68
CA ARG A 97 4.82 -7.45 12.34
C ARG A 97 4.26 -6.81 13.60
N LEU A 98 3.88 -5.54 13.51
CA LEU A 98 3.30 -4.79 14.63
C LEU A 98 1.83 -4.51 14.32
N VAL A 99 0.92 -5.04 15.14
CA VAL A 99 -0.49 -4.69 15.11
C VAL A 99 -0.68 -3.43 15.95
N VAL A 100 -1.17 -2.36 15.32
CA VAL A 100 -1.53 -1.11 15.96
C VAL A 100 -3.04 -1.07 16.12
N ASP A 101 -3.49 -0.77 17.33
CA ASP A 101 -4.90 -0.67 17.71
C ASP A 101 -5.21 0.76 18.13
N VAL A 102 -6.02 1.42 17.32
CA VAL A 102 -6.59 2.75 17.59
C VAL A 102 -8.10 2.58 17.73
N PRO A 103 -8.63 2.33 18.94
CA PRO A 103 -9.98 1.82 19.12
C PRO A 103 -11.04 2.67 18.42
N ASN A 104 -11.86 2.04 17.57
CA ASN A 104 -12.95 2.65 16.81
C ASN A 104 -12.53 3.77 15.82
N ALA A 105 -11.24 3.99 15.57
CA ALA A 105 -10.75 5.00 14.65
C ALA A 105 -10.35 4.36 13.30
N GLN A 106 -11.23 4.44 12.30
CA GLN A 106 -10.94 3.98 10.94
C GLN A 106 -10.18 5.04 10.14
N GLY A 107 -9.25 4.63 9.28
CA GLY A 107 -8.59 5.52 8.34
C GLY A 107 -7.40 6.30 8.92
N VAL A 108 -6.91 5.91 10.10
CA VAL A 108 -5.70 6.48 10.69
C VAL A 108 -4.49 5.91 9.94
N MET A 109 -3.76 6.78 9.25
CA MET A 109 -2.56 6.43 8.51
C MET A 109 -1.34 6.40 9.43
N ILE A 110 -0.54 5.35 9.32
CA ILE A 110 0.67 5.11 10.09
C ILE A 110 1.84 4.94 9.11
N GLU A 111 3.01 5.47 9.45
CA GLU A 111 4.22 5.42 8.63
C GLU A 111 4.01 5.98 7.23
N ASN A 112 3.48 7.20 7.09
CA ASN A 112 3.21 7.84 5.79
C ASN A 112 2.36 6.95 4.85
N GLY A 113 1.34 6.28 5.39
CA GLY A 113 0.44 5.44 4.59
C GLY A 113 1.01 4.07 4.22
N HIS A 114 1.91 3.50 5.04
CA HIS A 114 2.31 2.10 4.89
C HIS A 114 1.35 1.14 5.60
N ALA A 115 0.59 1.63 6.57
CA ALA A 115 -0.51 0.92 7.20
C ALA A 115 -1.63 1.91 7.54
N THR A 116 -2.89 1.50 7.31
CA THR A 116 -4.06 2.31 7.64
C THR A 116 -5.03 1.48 8.47
N THR A 117 -5.61 2.08 9.51
CA THR A 117 -6.55 1.37 10.39
C THR A 117 -7.84 1.01 9.65
N ASN A 118 -8.28 -0.24 9.83
CA ASN A 118 -9.54 -0.73 9.28
C ASN A 118 -10.75 -0.24 10.09
N SER A 119 -11.96 -0.71 9.75
CA SER A 119 -13.21 -0.31 10.43
C SER A 119 -13.27 -0.64 11.93
N ARG A 120 -12.37 -1.50 12.44
CA ARG A 120 -12.24 -1.79 13.87
C ARG A 120 -11.14 -0.99 14.57
N GLY A 121 -10.42 -0.14 13.84
CA GLY A 121 -9.28 0.58 14.39
C GLY A 121 -7.95 -0.17 14.31
N LEU A 122 -7.89 -1.29 13.59
CA LEU A 122 -6.68 -2.12 13.53
C LEU A 122 -5.88 -1.90 12.25
N ALA A 123 -4.59 -1.67 12.39
CA ALA A 123 -3.61 -1.63 11.32
C ALA A 123 -2.48 -2.61 11.62
N THR A 124 -1.85 -3.19 10.59
CA THR A 124 -0.64 -4.00 10.80
C THR A 124 0.49 -3.46 9.95
N ILE A 125 1.61 -3.16 10.60
CA ILE A 125 2.87 -2.80 9.95
C ILE A 125 3.63 -4.10 9.73
N SER A 126 3.79 -4.49 8.46
CA SER A 126 4.55 -5.68 8.05
C SER A 126 6.05 -5.39 7.96
N ASN A 127 6.89 -6.41 8.12
CA ASN A 127 8.34 -6.32 7.90
C ASN A 127 9.02 -5.29 8.80
N VAL A 128 8.62 -5.29 10.07
CA VAL A 128 9.22 -4.46 11.12
C VAL A 128 10.64 -4.97 11.40
N PRO A 129 11.66 -4.07 11.45
CA PRO A 129 13.01 -4.43 11.85
C PRO A 129 13.04 -5.15 13.20
N THR A 130 13.88 -6.19 13.28
CA THR A 130 13.97 -7.05 14.47
C THR A 130 15.21 -6.74 15.28
N TYR A 131 15.13 -6.91 16.61
CA TYR A 131 16.19 -6.61 17.58
C TYR A 131 16.61 -5.13 17.68
N TYR A 132 15.85 -4.22 17.06
CA TYR A 132 16.03 -2.77 17.16
C TYR A 132 14.78 -2.12 17.76
N ASN A 133 14.99 -1.03 18.50
CA ASN A 133 13.89 -0.16 18.90
C ASN A 133 13.51 0.72 17.72
N MET A 134 12.29 0.54 17.23
CA MET A 134 11.73 1.26 16.10
C MET A 134 10.61 2.17 16.59
N GLU A 135 10.62 3.41 16.11
CA GLU A 135 9.53 4.35 16.29
C GLU A 135 8.65 4.38 15.03
N TYR A 136 7.34 4.32 15.22
CA TYR A 136 6.33 4.40 14.19
C TYR A 136 5.44 5.61 14.44
N LYS A 137 5.17 6.41 13.41
CA LYS A 137 4.43 7.68 13.55
C LYS A 137 3.09 7.63 12.86
N VAL A 138 2.07 8.09 13.56
CA VAL A 138 0.78 8.41 12.97
C VAL A 138 0.89 9.70 12.17
N ASP A 139 0.34 9.69 10.97
CA ASP A 139 0.25 10.88 10.14
C ASP A 139 -0.89 11.78 10.62
N VAL A 140 -0.55 12.64 11.58
CA VAL A 140 -1.48 13.63 12.17
C VAL A 140 -2.00 14.65 11.16
N ASN A 141 -1.36 14.81 10.00
CA ASN A 141 -1.82 15.74 8.96
C ASN A 141 -2.93 15.16 8.09
N ASN A 142 -3.06 13.82 8.07
CA ASN A 142 -4.04 13.10 7.26
C ASN A 142 -5.01 12.29 8.14
N LEU A 143 -5.28 12.76 9.36
CA LEU A 143 -6.28 12.16 10.23
C LEU A 143 -7.71 12.41 9.73
N PRO A 144 -8.63 11.46 9.94
CA PRO A 144 -10.05 11.74 9.78
C PRO A 144 -10.50 12.90 10.69
N ASP A 145 -11.38 13.77 10.19
CA ASP A 145 -11.87 14.97 10.91
C ASP A 145 -12.43 14.72 12.32
N THR A 146 -12.81 13.48 12.62
CA THR A 146 -13.41 13.07 13.89
C THR A 146 -12.44 12.33 14.81
N VAL A 147 -11.16 12.26 14.47
CA VAL A 147 -10.16 11.53 15.23
C VAL A 147 -9.08 12.49 15.69
N ASN A 148 -8.88 12.58 16.99
CA ASN A 148 -7.73 13.26 17.60
C ASN A 148 -6.84 12.23 18.31
N ILE A 149 -5.54 12.38 18.15
CA ILE A 149 -4.52 11.51 18.75
C ILE A 149 -3.48 12.41 19.40
N ASP A 150 -3.34 12.29 20.71
CA ASP A 150 -2.39 13.10 21.49
C ASP A 150 -0.96 12.55 21.37
N ASP A 151 -0.79 11.25 21.61
CA ASP A 151 0.49 10.55 21.46
C ASP A 151 0.57 9.85 20.11
N ASN A 152 1.25 10.48 19.15
CA ASN A 152 1.32 10.00 17.76
C ASN A 152 2.54 9.12 17.45
N VAL A 153 3.36 8.77 18.45
CA VAL A 153 4.57 7.94 18.29
C VAL A 153 4.41 6.62 19.04
N LEU A 154 4.70 5.51 18.36
CA LEU A 154 4.73 4.16 18.93
C LEU A 154 6.14 3.62 18.87
N ALA A 155 6.70 3.18 20.00
CA ALA A 155 7.99 2.51 20.04
C ALA A 155 7.83 1.00 20.26
N SER A 156 8.57 0.18 19.51
CA SER A 156 8.54 -1.28 19.69
C SER A 156 9.90 -1.91 19.39
N THR A 157 10.21 -3.00 20.10
CA THR A 157 11.37 -3.87 19.84
C THR A 157 10.87 -5.29 19.70
N LEU A 158 10.98 -5.87 18.50
CA LEU A 158 10.46 -7.21 18.18
C LEU A 158 11.60 -8.17 17.86
N THR A 159 11.50 -9.42 18.29
CA THR A 159 12.39 -10.51 17.84
C THR A 159 11.88 -11.09 16.52
N ASP A 160 12.69 -11.88 15.81
CA ASP A 160 12.27 -12.54 14.56
C ASP A 160 10.94 -13.30 14.69
N GLY A 161 10.08 -13.14 13.69
CA GLY A 161 8.76 -13.77 13.60
C GLY A 161 7.70 -13.25 14.59
N ALA A 162 8.04 -12.35 15.51
CA ALA A 162 7.11 -11.85 16.52
C ALA A 162 5.91 -11.11 15.91
N ILE A 163 4.78 -11.18 16.61
CA ILE A 163 3.60 -10.35 16.36
C ILE A 163 3.49 -9.40 17.54
N GLY A 164 3.96 -8.17 17.35
CA GLY A 164 3.79 -7.10 18.34
C GLY A 164 2.35 -6.61 18.35
N TYR A 165 1.92 -6.08 19.50
CA TYR A 165 0.67 -5.35 19.65
C TYR A 165 0.94 -4.05 20.39
N ALA A 166 0.48 -2.93 19.84
CA ALA A 166 0.56 -1.62 20.46
C ALA A 166 -0.81 -0.95 20.36
N LYS A 167 -1.28 -0.43 21.49
CA LYS A 167 -2.52 0.32 21.57
C LYS A 167 -2.20 1.81 21.63
N MET A 168 -2.96 2.60 20.90
CA MET A 168 -2.92 4.06 20.93
C MET A 168 -4.32 4.56 21.30
N ASP A 169 -4.38 5.46 22.27
CA ASP A 169 -5.64 6.10 22.63
C ASP A 169 -5.94 7.23 21.63
N ALA A 170 -7.21 7.30 21.23
CA ALA A 170 -7.70 8.32 20.32
C ALA A 170 -9.05 8.84 20.83
N ASP A 171 -9.22 10.15 20.74
CA ASP A 171 -10.49 10.81 21.00
C ASP A 171 -11.30 10.85 19.72
N ILE A 172 -12.49 10.25 19.76
CA ILE A 172 -13.41 10.24 18.63
C ILE A 172 -14.50 11.26 18.85
N GLY A 173 -14.47 12.32 18.05
CA GLY A 173 -15.41 13.41 18.12
C GLY A 173 -14.98 14.58 17.24
N LYS A 174 -15.88 15.53 17.05
CA LYS A 174 -15.52 16.78 16.36
C LYS A 174 -14.80 17.69 17.34
N SER A 175 -13.59 18.11 16.98
CA SER A 175 -12.88 19.17 17.70
C SER A 175 -13.50 20.52 17.38
N LEU A 176 -13.87 21.27 18.41
CA LEU A 176 -14.40 22.63 18.27
C LEU A 176 -13.65 23.56 19.21
N ILE A 177 -13.04 24.60 18.64
CA ILE A 177 -12.46 25.70 19.43
C ILE A 177 -13.57 26.73 19.66
N THR A 178 -14.07 26.83 20.90
CA THR A 178 -15.12 27.79 21.29
C THR A 178 -14.56 28.81 22.26
N ARG A 179 -14.97 30.08 22.11
CA ARG A 179 -14.72 31.12 23.11
C ARG A 179 -15.94 31.28 24.01
N ILE A 180 -15.80 30.97 25.30
CA ILE A 180 -16.86 31.15 26.29
C ILE A 180 -16.79 32.59 26.83
N LYS A 181 -17.93 33.29 26.86
CA LYS A 181 -18.06 34.63 27.44
C LYS A 181 -19.08 34.56 28.58
N LEU A 182 -18.68 35.04 29.75
CA LEU A 182 -19.56 35.11 30.92
C LEU A 182 -20.64 36.18 30.72
N ALA A 183 -21.76 36.07 31.44
CA ALA A 183 -22.88 37.02 31.35
C ALA A 183 -22.48 38.47 31.68
N ASN A 184 -21.40 38.67 32.45
CA ASN A 184 -20.82 39.97 32.79
C ASN A 184 -19.87 40.53 31.71
N GLY A 185 -19.73 39.84 30.57
CA GLY A 185 -18.91 40.27 29.46
C GLY A 185 -17.41 39.97 29.58
N GLN A 186 -16.97 39.38 30.69
CA GLN A 186 -15.60 38.93 30.90
C GLN A 186 -15.36 37.56 30.23
N TYR A 187 -14.12 37.28 29.87
CA TYR A 187 -13.67 35.96 29.48
C TYR A 187 -13.13 35.23 30.73
N PRO A 188 -13.38 33.93 30.89
CA PRO A 188 -12.75 33.13 31.93
C PRO A 188 -11.23 33.06 31.73
#